data_AF-A0A7C6CME4-F1
#
_entry.id   AF-A0A7C6CME4-F1
#
_cell.length_a   1.000
_cell.length_b   1.000
_cell.length_c   1.000
_cell.angle_alpha   90.00
_cell.angle_beta   90.00
_cell.angle_gamma   90.00
#
_symmetry.space_group_name_H-M   'P 1'
#
loop_
_entity.id
_entity.type
_entity.pdbx_description
1 polymer ?
#
loop_
_entity_poly.entity_id
_entity_poly.type
_entity_poly.pdbx_seq_one_letter_code
_entity_poly.pdbx_strand_id
1 'polypeptide(L)'
;MDTQTENAPAERKRGTVRNFASLPDRLLENMRLDVGLDMPVYILKQLQQYYKNTEKRDPTLDELYFLDSYITLRRAGEIPITELLTDAPYIVETYADLLEKRALVDRDTGPLTPDNAAHVVGRYLRRSGRSPDLDRRVVIAAGEDAELRLMFSGARPLVATDFGAVGYSRRTKPESGSQLIILTPAGDMTRGDFTSRVGRVLQSCGSAPICGAVVGRSGIAGAIATLCDGAYVNLSAIPGVSEPHELDELCGAAYRDVLIAAEPSRSGGILAAAAAESLPAATIGGINYGKKLIVKYNRFAPVSLDMSLIRTPARCSGEKYIVREQKRAAESRIVTSRCHDPASGLLLATAHSPGGSDPFFISLDTVLTAAAQCVAGGADFTGVALSLCGSIPAECSEPQAGGDILAMILGAYRAQIEYCLPDAGSIYSYFEQDFGFTAAAAALPASRPVPTGFSKPGSYVYLCAPAYSPGGLPDFESLRRMWKYVSATVRAGLVSSAVALGEGGAAGATRAMSGSIVFEPAENTDMDLMKAPMPGGIIVESNLPLEGVCIGKTRPAGGYISI
;
A
#
# COMPACT_ATOMS: atom_id res chain seq x y z
N MET A 1 13.41 -24.96 -40.73
CA MET A 1 13.63 -23.51 -40.87
C MET A 1 12.28 -22.97 -41.33
N ASP A 2 11.33 -22.93 -40.39
CA ASP A 2 9.98 -22.44 -40.64
C ASP A 2 9.88 -21.05 -40.05
N THR A 3 9.99 -20.05 -40.92
CA THR A 3 9.62 -18.67 -40.64
C THR A 3 8.12 -18.62 -40.41
N GLN A 4 7.69 -18.64 -39.15
CA GLN A 4 6.40 -18.10 -38.77
C GLN A 4 6.44 -16.61 -39.06
N THR A 5 5.74 -16.21 -40.12
CA THR A 5 5.36 -14.82 -40.34
C THR A 5 4.50 -14.41 -39.15
N GLU A 6 5.06 -13.63 -38.22
CA GLU A 6 4.26 -12.88 -37.25
C GLU A 6 3.27 -12.04 -38.05
N ASN A 7 1.98 -12.39 -37.95
CA ASN A 7 0.92 -11.56 -38.49
C ASN A 7 0.98 -10.20 -37.77
N ALA A 8 1.37 -9.15 -38.48
CA ALA A 8 1.22 -7.79 -37.98
C ALA A 8 -0.25 -7.59 -37.57
N PRO A 9 -0.52 -6.99 -36.40
CA PRO A 9 -1.89 -6.76 -35.95
C PRO A 9 -2.65 -5.93 -36.99
N ALA A 10 -3.90 -6.29 -37.24
CA ALA A 10 -4.77 -5.56 -38.16
C ALA A 10 -4.91 -4.10 -37.72
N GLU A 11 -4.85 -3.16 -38.67
CA GLU A 11 -4.95 -1.72 -38.40
C GLU A 11 -6.30 -1.38 -37.73
N ARG A 12 -6.26 -0.69 -36.58
CA ARG A 12 -7.46 -0.29 -35.83
C ARG A 12 -8.32 0.66 -36.65
N LYS A 13 -9.65 0.49 -36.58
CA LYS A 13 -10.60 1.42 -37.23
C LYS A 13 -10.57 2.78 -36.54
N ARG A 14 -10.60 3.87 -37.29
CA ARG A 14 -10.56 5.25 -36.74
C ARG A 14 -11.80 6.06 -37.17
N GLY A 15 -12.15 7.07 -36.38
CA GLY A 15 -13.21 8.03 -36.69
C GLY A 15 -14.27 8.17 -35.59
N THR A 16 -15.27 9.02 -35.85
CA THR A 16 -16.39 9.27 -34.91
C THR A 16 -17.47 8.21 -35.04
N VAL A 17 -17.93 7.67 -33.91
CA VAL A 17 -19.07 6.75 -33.86
C VAL A 17 -20.37 7.55 -33.88
N ARG A 18 -20.92 7.76 -35.08
CA ARG A 18 -22.12 8.60 -35.26
C ARG A 18 -23.33 8.05 -34.53
N ASN A 19 -24.10 8.95 -33.92
CA ASN A 19 -25.34 8.65 -33.20
C ASN A 19 -25.15 7.67 -32.03
N PHE A 20 -23.94 7.60 -31.45
CA PHE A 20 -23.58 6.61 -30.45
C PHE A 20 -24.58 6.58 -29.29
N ALA A 21 -24.97 7.74 -28.77
CA ALA A 21 -25.91 7.89 -27.66
C ALA A 21 -27.33 7.33 -27.91
N SER A 22 -27.66 6.99 -29.16
CA SER A 22 -28.98 6.49 -29.57
C SER A 22 -28.94 5.10 -30.21
N LEU A 23 -27.76 4.48 -30.29
CA LEU A 23 -27.62 3.13 -30.85
C LEU A 23 -28.42 2.11 -30.00
N PRO A 24 -29.26 1.27 -30.63
CA PRO A 24 -29.94 0.20 -29.93
C PRO A 24 -28.96 -0.92 -29.53
N ASP A 25 -29.31 -1.69 -28.50
CA ASP A 25 -28.49 -2.75 -27.91
C ASP A 25 -27.84 -3.69 -28.92
N ARG A 26 -28.61 -4.14 -29.92
CA ARG A 26 -28.11 -5.05 -30.96
C ARG A 26 -27.00 -4.41 -31.81
N LEU A 27 -27.11 -3.12 -32.11
CA LEU A 27 -26.10 -2.40 -32.89
C LEU A 27 -24.89 -2.04 -32.03
N LEU A 28 -25.06 -1.80 -30.72
CA LEU A 28 -23.94 -1.67 -29.79
C LEU A 28 -23.12 -2.96 -29.72
N GLU A 29 -23.79 -4.12 -29.59
CA GLU A 29 -23.09 -5.41 -29.55
C GLU A 29 -22.37 -5.71 -30.87
N ASN A 30 -23.02 -5.45 -32.01
CA ASN A 30 -22.38 -5.61 -33.31
C ASN A 30 -21.15 -4.71 -33.46
N MET A 31 -21.26 -3.44 -33.05
CA MET A 31 -20.13 -2.50 -33.06
C MET A 31 -19.00 -3.00 -32.16
N ARG A 32 -19.32 -3.42 -30.93
CA ARG A 32 -18.37 -3.96 -29.95
C ARG A 32 -17.54 -5.11 -30.56
N LEU A 33 -18.21 -6.08 -31.19
CA LEU A 33 -17.58 -7.22 -31.84
C LEU A 33 -16.78 -6.81 -33.09
N ASP A 34 -17.30 -5.90 -33.90
CA ASP A 34 -16.68 -5.45 -35.16
C ASP A 34 -15.40 -4.63 -34.95
N VAL A 35 -15.34 -3.84 -33.86
CA VAL A 35 -14.16 -3.03 -33.52
C VAL A 35 -13.24 -3.73 -32.52
N GLY A 36 -13.66 -4.83 -31.91
CA GLY A 36 -12.86 -5.64 -30.98
C GLY A 36 -12.76 -5.06 -29.56
N LEU A 37 -13.87 -4.56 -29.00
CA LEU A 37 -13.91 -4.06 -27.62
C LEU A 37 -14.25 -5.18 -26.64
N ASP A 38 -13.47 -5.29 -25.56
CA ASP A 38 -13.66 -6.28 -24.51
C ASP A 38 -14.73 -5.85 -23.49
N MET A 39 -14.97 -4.54 -23.33
CA MET A 39 -15.93 -4.00 -22.38
C MET A 39 -17.36 -4.48 -22.69
N PRO A 40 -18.12 -4.96 -21.70
CA PRO A 40 -19.47 -5.48 -21.94
C PRO A 40 -20.47 -4.39 -22.33
N VAL A 41 -21.55 -4.77 -23.03
CA VAL A 41 -22.57 -3.83 -23.56
C VAL A 41 -23.15 -2.89 -22.50
N TYR A 42 -23.33 -3.35 -21.27
CA TYR A 42 -23.88 -2.49 -20.22
C TYR A 42 -22.94 -1.32 -19.87
N ILE A 43 -21.61 -1.46 -20.03
CA ILE A 43 -20.64 -0.38 -19.90
C ILE A 43 -20.80 0.60 -21.06
N LEU A 44 -20.95 0.10 -22.29
CA LEU A 44 -21.23 0.94 -23.46
C LEU A 44 -22.51 1.78 -23.25
N LYS A 45 -23.55 1.23 -22.61
CA LYS A 45 -24.76 2.00 -22.26
C LYS A 45 -24.51 3.10 -21.23
N GLN A 46 -23.66 2.85 -20.24
CA GLN A 46 -23.25 3.90 -19.29
C GLN A 46 -22.48 5.01 -20.03
N LEU A 47 -21.60 4.64 -20.96
CA LEU A 47 -20.91 5.59 -21.83
C LEU A 47 -21.89 6.35 -22.73
N GLN A 48 -22.94 5.72 -23.28
CA GLN A 48 -23.98 6.43 -24.05
C GLN A 48 -24.63 7.54 -23.21
N GLN A 49 -25.00 7.25 -21.96
CA GLN A 49 -25.58 8.25 -21.05
C GLN A 49 -24.59 9.38 -20.76
N TYR A 50 -23.32 9.04 -20.53
CA TYR A 50 -22.26 10.01 -20.32
C TYR A 50 -22.07 10.93 -21.55
N TYR A 51 -21.88 10.37 -22.73
CA TYR A 51 -21.67 11.16 -23.95
C TYR A 51 -22.89 12.00 -24.32
N LYS A 52 -24.09 11.50 -24.02
CA LYS A 52 -25.35 12.25 -24.20
C LYS A 52 -25.49 13.43 -23.25
N ASN A 53 -25.28 13.19 -21.95
CA ASN A 53 -25.65 14.15 -20.91
C ASN A 53 -24.49 15.11 -20.55
N THR A 54 -23.25 14.63 -20.62
CA THR A 54 -22.04 15.33 -20.19
C THR A 54 -21.27 15.93 -21.36
N GLU A 55 -20.76 15.10 -22.27
CA GLU A 55 -19.94 15.58 -23.41
C GLU A 55 -20.78 16.24 -24.52
N LYS A 56 -22.05 15.85 -24.66
CA LYS A 56 -23.00 16.35 -25.66
C LYS A 56 -22.47 16.23 -27.09
N ARG A 57 -21.73 15.16 -27.37
CA ARG A 57 -21.18 14.80 -28.69
C ARG A 57 -21.03 13.29 -28.82
N ASP A 58 -20.78 12.83 -30.03
CA ASP A 58 -20.39 11.46 -30.29
C ASP A 58 -18.90 11.20 -29.90
N PRO A 59 -18.55 10.00 -29.42
CA PRO A 59 -17.18 9.60 -29.14
C PRO A 59 -16.42 9.28 -30.45
N THR A 60 -15.09 9.32 -30.37
CA THR A 60 -14.23 8.69 -31.37
C THR A 60 -13.95 7.23 -31.02
N LEU A 61 -13.60 6.42 -32.02
CA LEU A 61 -13.15 5.04 -31.79
C LEU A 61 -11.89 4.99 -30.90
N ASP A 62 -10.95 5.92 -31.08
CA ASP A 62 -9.74 6.01 -30.25
C ASP A 62 -10.09 6.27 -28.77
N GLU A 63 -11.11 7.09 -28.49
CA GLU A 63 -11.63 7.27 -27.12
C GLU A 63 -12.24 5.98 -26.57
N LEU A 64 -12.99 5.24 -27.38
CA LEU A 64 -13.58 3.97 -26.96
C LEU A 64 -12.52 2.89 -26.73
N TYR A 65 -11.48 2.81 -27.56
CA TYR A 65 -10.35 1.90 -27.35
C TYR A 65 -9.57 2.22 -26.08
N PHE A 66 -9.25 3.49 -25.85
CA PHE A 66 -8.60 3.92 -24.61
C PHE A 66 -9.46 3.55 -23.39
N LEU A 67 -10.77 3.86 -23.44
CA LEU A 67 -11.67 3.52 -22.35
C LEU A 67 -11.81 2.02 -22.18
N ASP A 68 -11.78 1.23 -23.24
CA ASP A 68 -11.77 -0.23 -23.19
C ASP A 68 -10.58 -0.72 -22.38
N SER A 69 -9.37 -0.37 -22.82
CA SER A 69 -8.13 -0.75 -22.15
C SER A 69 -8.07 -0.23 -20.72
N TYR A 70 -8.46 1.02 -20.47
CA TYR A 70 -8.47 1.58 -19.11
C TYR A 70 -9.47 0.85 -18.21
N ILE A 71 -10.62 0.43 -18.75
CA ILE A 71 -11.66 -0.29 -18.01
C ILE A 71 -11.32 -1.77 -17.81
N THR A 72 -10.58 -2.39 -18.74
CA THR A 72 -10.16 -3.80 -18.65
C THR A 72 -8.91 -3.96 -17.80
N LEU A 73 -8.04 -2.94 -17.70
CA LEU A 73 -6.91 -2.87 -16.77
C LEU A 73 -7.32 -2.67 -15.30
N ARG A 74 -8.62 -2.79 -15.00
CA ARG A 74 -9.16 -2.58 -13.65
C ARG A 74 -8.73 -3.63 -12.65
N ARG A 75 -8.75 -3.18 -11.40
CA ARG A 75 -8.23 -3.90 -10.23
C ARG A 75 -9.28 -4.88 -9.70
N ALA A 76 -8.84 -6.08 -9.32
CA ALA A 76 -9.71 -7.07 -8.68
C ALA A 76 -10.47 -6.55 -7.44
N GLY A 77 -9.95 -5.54 -6.73
CA GLY A 77 -10.68 -4.93 -5.60
C GLY A 77 -11.60 -3.76 -5.93
N GLU A 78 -11.77 -3.41 -7.21
CA GLU A 78 -12.85 -2.54 -7.67
C GLU A 78 -14.12 -3.33 -8.06
N ILE A 79 -14.03 -4.65 -8.17
CA ILE A 79 -15.15 -5.52 -8.53
C ILE A 79 -16.12 -5.59 -7.34
N PRO A 80 -17.43 -5.30 -7.56
CA PRO A 80 -18.45 -5.45 -6.53
C PRO A 80 -18.57 -6.87 -5.99
N ILE A 81 -18.65 -7.00 -4.66
CA ILE A 81 -18.93 -8.26 -3.96
C ILE A 81 -20.44 -8.47 -3.96
N THR A 82 -20.93 -9.50 -4.66
CA THR A 82 -22.36 -9.87 -4.67
C THR A 82 -22.71 -10.87 -3.59
N GLU A 83 -21.78 -11.80 -3.31
CA GLU A 83 -21.95 -12.88 -2.35
C GLU A 83 -20.56 -13.29 -1.85
N LEU A 84 -20.45 -13.62 -0.56
CA LEU A 84 -19.24 -14.16 0.05
C LEU A 84 -19.52 -15.60 0.49
N LEU A 85 -18.77 -16.55 -0.07
CA LEU A 85 -18.83 -17.97 0.29
C LEU A 85 -17.56 -18.33 1.06
N THR A 86 -17.72 -18.79 2.30
CA THR A 86 -16.59 -19.20 3.13
C THR A 86 -16.95 -20.29 4.13
N ASP A 87 -15.99 -21.16 4.42
CA ASP A 87 -16.04 -22.16 5.48
C ASP A 87 -15.35 -21.70 6.78
N ALA A 88 -14.70 -20.54 6.77
CA ALA A 88 -13.96 -20.00 7.90
C ALA A 88 -14.83 -19.11 8.81
N PRO A 89 -15.10 -19.50 10.08
CA PRO A 89 -15.99 -18.73 10.97
C PRO A 89 -15.48 -17.31 11.26
N TYR A 90 -14.17 -17.13 11.41
CA TYR A 90 -13.56 -15.82 11.69
C TYR A 90 -13.74 -14.82 10.53
N ILE A 91 -13.80 -15.31 9.27
CA ILE A 91 -14.12 -14.48 8.10
C ILE A 91 -15.57 -14.02 8.16
N VAL A 92 -16.50 -14.93 8.47
CA VAL A 92 -17.94 -14.62 8.58
C VAL A 92 -18.18 -13.54 9.63
N GLU A 93 -17.63 -13.73 10.83
CA GLU A 93 -17.77 -12.78 11.94
C GLU A 93 -17.18 -11.40 11.61
N THR A 94 -15.98 -11.38 11.02
CA THR A 94 -15.31 -10.12 10.69
C THR A 94 -16.01 -9.39 9.54
N TYR A 95 -16.49 -10.10 8.53
CA TYR A 95 -17.22 -9.51 7.42
C TYR A 95 -18.58 -8.94 7.86
N ALA A 96 -19.29 -9.65 8.76
CA ALA A 96 -20.53 -9.16 9.33
C ALA A 96 -20.34 -7.85 10.12
N ASP A 97 -19.30 -7.77 10.96
CA ASP A 97 -18.97 -6.54 11.69
C ASP A 97 -18.60 -5.40 10.72
N LEU A 98 -17.82 -5.68 9.67
CA LEU A 98 -17.49 -4.69 8.64
C LEU A 98 -18.75 -4.11 7.98
N LEU A 99 -19.72 -4.96 7.61
CA LEU A 99 -20.99 -4.51 7.03
C LEU A 99 -21.80 -3.64 8.00
N GLU A 100 -21.84 -4.01 9.29
CA GLU A 100 -22.48 -3.21 10.32
C GLU A 100 -21.82 -1.83 10.45
N LYS A 101 -20.49 -1.78 10.54
CA LYS A 101 -19.77 -0.49 10.68
C LYS A 101 -19.88 0.35 9.41
N ARG A 102 -19.91 -0.28 8.25
CA ARG A 102 -20.17 0.37 6.96
C ARG A 102 -21.52 1.07 6.96
N ALA A 103 -22.58 0.41 7.41
CA ALA A 103 -23.93 0.99 7.50
C ALA A 103 -23.97 2.25 8.38
N LEU A 104 -23.04 2.36 9.34
CA LEU A 104 -22.91 3.52 10.22
C LEU A 104 -22.09 4.67 9.61
N VAL A 105 -21.38 4.50 8.50
CA VAL A 105 -20.47 5.54 7.94
C VAL A 105 -20.73 5.89 6.48
N ASP A 106 -21.25 4.96 5.70
CA ASP A 106 -21.55 5.17 4.30
C ASP A 106 -22.88 5.91 4.16
N ARG A 107 -22.86 7.05 3.48
CA ARG A 107 -24.08 7.79 3.12
C ARG A 107 -24.67 7.33 1.78
N ASP A 108 -23.86 6.65 0.96
CA ASP A 108 -24.23 6.19 -0.39
C ASP A 108 -24.18 4.66 -0.43
N THR A 109 -25.29 4.03 -0.82
CA THR A 109 -25.49 2.57 -0.82
C THR A 109 -24.95 1.90 -2.08
N GLY A 110 -23.80 2.38 -2.58
CA GLY A 110 -23.10 1.72 -3.67
C GLY A 110 -22.72 0.27 -3.30
N PRO A 111 -22.39 -0.58 -4.28
CA PRO A 111 -21.91 -1.93 -3.98
C PRO A 111 -20.67 -1.92 -3.06
N LEU A 112 -20.50 -2.96 -2.24
CA LEU A 112 -19.24 -3.17 -1.51
C LEU A 112 -18.19 -3.64 -2.52
N THR A 113 -16.99 -3.09 -2.46
CA THR A 113 -15.81 -3.58 -3.18
C THR A 113 -14.68 -3.76 -2.17
N PRO A 114 -13.69 -4.63 -2.40
CA PRO A 114 -12.54 -4.73 -1.51
C PRO A 114 -11.87 -3.35 -1.23
N ASP A 115 -11.70 -2.51 -2.26
CA ASP A 115 -11.12 -1.16 -2.11
C ASP A 115 -11.92 -0.26 -1.14
N ASN A 116 -13.25 -0.24 -1.25
CA ASN A 116 -14.04 0.59 -0.34
C ASN A 116 -14.19 -0.03 1.06
N ALA A 117 -14.11 -1.36 1.17
CA ALA A 117 -14.10 -2.10 2.43
C ALA A 117 -12.88 -1.72 3.29
N ALA A 118 -11.71 -1.59 2.66
CA ALA A 118 -10.47 -1.17 3.31
C ALA A 118 -10.59 0.20 4.01
N HIS A 119 -11.44 1.09 3.51
CA HIS A 119 -11.62 2.43 4.07
C HIS A 119 -12.78 2.55 5.06
N VAL A 120 -13.51 1.47 5.35
CA VAL A 120 -14.64 1.49 6.31
C VAL A 120 -14.13 1.77 7.72
N VAL A 121 -13.15 1.03 8.21
CA VAL A 121 -12.65 1.15 9.60
C VAL A 121 -12.11 2.55 9.88
N GLY A 122 -11.32 3.13 8.97
CA GLY A 122 -10.78 4.48 9.14
C GLY A 122 -11.88 5.56 9.18
N ARG A 123 -12.99 5.38 8.45
CA ARG A 123 -14.15 6.29 8.54
C ARG A 123 -14.94 6.08 9.83
N TYR A 124 -15.10 4.83 10.25
CA TYR A 124 -15.80 4.47 11.48
C TYR A 124 -15.09 4.96 12.73
N LEU A 125 -13.79 4.71 12.84
CA LEU A 125 -12.97 5.18 13.96
C LEU A 125 -13.01 6.72 14.06
N ARG A 126 -12.85 7.44 12.93
CA ARG A 126 -12.98 8.90 12.89
C ARG A 126 -14.36 9.38 13.34
N ARG A 127 -15.44 8.76 12.85
CA ARG A 127 -16.81 9.10 13.28
C ARG A 127 -17.05 8.82 14.77
N SER A 128 -16.35 7.81 15.31
CA SER A 128 -16.38 7.43 16.73
C SER A 128 -15.44 8.28 17.60
N GLY A 129 -14.85 9.35 17.06
CA GLY A 129 -13.95 10.25 17.78
C GLY A 129 -12.53 9.71 17.99
N ARG A 130 -12.15 8.63 17.30
CA ARG A 130 -10.78 8.09 17.31
C ARG A 130 -9.98 8.67 16.14
N SER A 131 -8.86 9.30 16.45
CA SER A 131 -7.90 9.85 15.49
C SER A 131 -6.47 9.52 15.91
N PRO A 132 -5.50 9.52 14.98
CA PRO A 132 -4.08 9.42 15.31
C PRO A 132 -3.71 10.45 16.39
N ASP A 133 -2.96 10.03 17.41
CA ASP A 133 -2.39 10.94 18.40
C ASP A 133 -1.07 11.55 17.87
N LEU A 134 -1.17 12.17 16.70
CA LEU A 134 -0.05 12.75 15.95
C LEU A 134 -0.49 14.12 15.39
N ASP A 135 0.48 15.03 15.18
CA ASP A 135 0.21 16.29 14.47
C ASP A 135 -0.40 15.97 13.10
N ARG A 136 -1.44 16.74 12.69
CA ARG A 136 -2.16 16.54 11.42
C ARG A 136 -1.28 16.63 10.17
N ARG A 137 -0.07 17.16 10.31
CA ARG A 137 0.95 17.23 9.26
C ARG A 137 1.80 15.97 9.17
N VAL A 138 1.78 15.08 10.17
CA VAL A 138 2.49 13.80 10.09
C VAL A 138 1.86 12.95 8.99
N VAL A 139 2.70 12.48 8.08
CA VAL A 139 2.34 11.55 7.01
C VAL A 139 3.16 10.29 7.21
N ILE A 140 2.49 9.14 7.11
CA ILE A 140 3.07 7.81 7.20
C ILE A 140 2.84 7.16 5.85
N ALA A 141 3.85 6.50 5.31
CA ALA A 141 3.75 5.68 4.11
C ALA A 141 4.30 4.28 4.41
N ALA A 142 3.71 3.27 3.78
CA ALA A 142 4.11 1.87 3.86
C ALA A 142 4.39 1.30 2.46
N GLY A 143 5.26 0.31 2.40
CA GLY A 143 5.72 -0.37 1.18
C GLY A 143 7.15 0.00 0.79
N GLU A 144 7.69 -0.70 -0.20
CA GLU A 144 9.07 -0.51 -0.71
C GLU A 144 9.34 0.90 -1.23
N ASP A 145 8.29 1.60 -1.71
CA ASP A 145 8.34 2.95 -2.25
C ASP A 145 7.86 4.02 -1.25
N ALA A 146 7.81 3.70 0.04
CA ALA A 146 7.26 4.57 1.08
C ALA A 146 7.92 5.95 1.13
N GLU A 147 9.25 6.03 1.06
CA GLU A 147 9.96 7.31 1.09
C GLU A 147 9.60 8.19 -0.11
N LEU A 148 9.56 7.62 -1.32
CA LEU A 148 9.15 8.35 -2.52
C LEU A 148 7.70 8.83 -2.43
N ARG A 149 6.78 7.96 -2.00
CA ARG A 149 5.37 8.33 -1.80
C ARG A 149 5.23 9.49 -0.82
N LEU A 150 6.02 9.47 0.25
CA LEU A 150 6.04 10.54 1.23
C LEU A 150 6.54 11.84 0.61
N MET A 151 7.66 11.81 -0.12
CA MET A 151 8.18 12.99 -0.84
C MET A 151 7.13 13.56 -1.82
N PHE A 152 6.48 12.70 -2.60
CA PHE A 152 5.44 13.07 -3.56
C PHE A 152 4.17 13.65 -2.95
N SER A 153 3.90 13.36 -1.67
CA SER A 153 2.82 14.02 -0.91
C SER A 153 3.18 15.44 -0.45
N GLY A 154 4.35 15.95 -0.86
CA GLY A 154 4.90 17.22 -0.38
C GLY A 154 5.36 17.14 1.08
N ALA A 155 5.66 15.94 1.58
CA ALA A 155 6.18 15.75 2.91
C ALA A 155 7.71 15.63 2.91
N ARG A 156 8.31 16.19 3.95
CA ARG A 156 9.74 16.02 4.22
C ARG A 156 9.92 14.73 5.03
N PRO A 157 10.64 13.72 4.50
CA PRO A 157 10.98 12.53 5.28
C PRO A 157 11.77 12.93 6.52
N LEU A 158 11.41 12.35 7.67
CA LEU A 158 12.16 12.51 8.91
C LEU A 158 12.95 11.24 9.21
N VAL A 159 12.29 10.09 9.08
CA VAL A 159 12.90 8.79 9.28
C VAL A 159 12.23 7.75 8.37
N ALA A 160 13.02 6.80 7.88
CA ALA A 160 12.58 5.72 7.02
C ALA A 160 13.18 4.39 7.49
N THR A 161 12.49 3.30 7.14
CA THR A 161 12.98 1.92 7.16
C THR A 161 12.85 1.36 5.73
N ASP A 162 13.23 0.10 5.53
CA ASP A 162 13.11 -0.57 4.23
C ASP A 162 11.68 -0.61 3.68
N PHE A 163 10.67 -0.55 4.56
CA PHE A 163 9.26 -0.78 4.20
C PHE A 163 8.31 0.33 4.68
N GLY A 164 8.84 1.45 5.16
CA GLY A 164 8.00 2.53 5.64
C GLY A 164 8.75 3.82 5.89
N ALA A 165 8.03 4.93 5.84
CA ALA A 165 8.58 6.25 6.08
C ALA A 165 7.58 7.12 6.83
N VAL A 166 8.08 8.01 7.69
CA VAL A 166 7.28 9.03 8.36
C VAL A 166 7.93 10.40 8.21
N GLY A 167 7.09 11.43 8.10
CA GLY A 167 7.56 12.78 7.83
C GLY A 167 6.47 13.82 8.01
N TYR A 168 6.82 15.08 7.76
CA TYR A 168 5.91 16.22 7.90
C TYR A 168 5.51 16.76 6.53
N SER A 169 4.22 16.67 6.22
CA SER A 169 3.61 17.30 5.05
C SER A 169 3.47 18.80 5.23
N ARG A 170 3.81 19.52 4.16
CA ARG A 170 3.49 20.95 4.00
C ARG A 170 2.19 21.18 3.22
N ARG A 171 1.49 20.09 2.83
CA ARG A 171 0.29 20.07 1.97
C ARG A 171 0.35 21.09 0.83
N THR A 172 1.02 20.71 -0.25
CA THR A 172 1.00 21.47 -1.50
C THR A 172 0.35 20.61 -2.56
N LYS A 173 -0.67 21.14 -3.24
CA LYS A 173 -1.09 20.59 -4.53
C LYS A 173 -0.24 21.24 -5.62
N PRO A 174 0.01 20.55 -6.74
CA PRO A 174 0.67 21.19 -7.86
C PRO A 174 -0.22 22.29 -8.45
N GLU A 175 0.37 23.42 -8.79
CA GLU A 175 -0.34 24.57 -9.36
C GLU A 175 -0.57 24.40 -10.85
N SER A 176 -1.61 25.03 -11.39
CA SER A 176 -1.78 25.07 -12.85
C SER A 176 -0.62 25.81 -13.50
N GLY A 177 -0.16 25.34 -14.66
CA GLY A 177 1.06 25.80 -15.30
C GLY A 177 2.30 25.00 -14.88
N SER A 178 2.21 24.15 -13.85
CA SER A 178 3.28 23.19 -13.55
C SER A 178 3.50 22.24 -14.73
N GLN A 179 4.76 21.93 -15.01
CA GLN A 179 5.15 20.95 -16.02
C GLN A 179 5.05 19.53 -15.44
N LEU A 180 4.67 18.60 -16.30
CA LEU A 180 4.66 17.17 -16.03
C LEU A 180 5.93 16.56 -16.61
N ILE A 181 6.76 16.00 -15.73
CA ILE A 181 8.04 15.39 -16.05
C ILE A 181 7.94 13.91 -15.72
N ILE A 182 8.25 13.05 -16.68
CA ILE A 182 8.33 11.61 -16.45
C ILE A 182 9.79 11.19 -16.33
N LEU A 183 10.08 10.33 -15.35
CA LEU A 183 11.35 9.62 -15.19
C LEU A 183 11.08 8.14 -15.40
N THR A 184 11.90 7.49 -16.23
CA THR A 184 11.72 6.07 -16.58
C THR A 184 12.92 5.27 -16.08
N PRO A 185 12.76 3.98 -15.72
CA PRO A 185 13.90 3.13 -15.41
C PRO A 185 14.76 2.92 -16.67
N ALA A 186 16.08 2.83 -16.49
CA ALA A 186 17.02 2.61 -17.58
C ALA A 186 17.43 1.12 -17.65
N GLY A 187 17.35 0.51 -18.83
CA GLY A 187 17.80 -0.88 -19.03
C GLY A 187 17.09 -1.88 -18.11
N ASP A 188 17.86 -2.76 -17.47
CA ASP A 188 17.42 -3.81 -16.55
C ASP A 188 17.46 -3.39 -15.06
N MET A 189 17.43 -2.08 -14.79
CA MET A 189 17.50 -1.53 -13.44
C MET A 189 16.44 -2.12 -12.51
N THR A 190 16.86 -2.51 -11.30
CA THR A 190 15.94 -3.00 -10.27
C THR A 190 15.06 -1.87 -9.73
N ARG A 191 13.88 -2.21 -9.21
CA ARG A 191 12.97 -1.23 -8.60
C ARG A 191 13.63 -0.45 -7.46
N GLY A 192 14.41 -1.12 -6.61
CA GLY A 192 15.11 -0.50 -5.49
C GLY A 192 16.17 0.50 -5.95
N ASP A 193 16.94 0.17 -7.00
CA ASP A 193 17.92 1.10 -7.58
C ASP A 193 17.22 2.31 -8.22
N PHE A 194 16.16 2.09 -8.99
CA PHE A 194 15.37 3.16 -9.58
C PHE A 194 14.78 4.09 -8.51
N THR A 195 14.17 3.52 -7.47
CA THR A 195 13.58 4.27 -6.35
C THR A 195 14.64 5.13 -5.66
N SER A 196 15.82 4.56 -5.41
CA SER A 196 16.94 5.24 -4.76
C SER A 196 17.48 6.40 -5.61
N ARG A 197 17.61 6.21 -6.94
CA ARG A 197 18.05 7.26 -7.87
C ARG A 197 17.04 8.40 -7.96
N VAL A 198 15.76 8.09 -8.08
CA VAL A 198 14.70 9.12 -8.06
C VAL A 198 14.75 9.88 -6.74
N GLY A 199 14.95 9.20 -5.60
CA GLY A 199 15.13 9.86 -4.30
C GLY A 199 16.26 10.90 -4.32
N ARG A 200 17.42 10.57 -4.90
CA ARG A 200 18.55 11.51 -5.07
C ARG A 200 18.23 12.68 -5.99
N VAL A 201 17.51 12.43 -7.10
CA VAL A 201 17.01 13.51 -7.98
C VAL A 201 16.15 14.49 -7.18
N LEU A 202 15.17 13.99 -6.43
CA LEU A 202 14.26 14.82 -5.64
C LEU A 202 15.00 15.60 -4.54
N GLN A 203 15.97 14.97 -3.86
CA GLN A 203 16.78 15.61 -2.83
C GLN A 203 17.67 16.73 -3.40
N SER A 204 18.21 16.56 -4.61
CA SER A 204 19.01 17.59 -5.29
C SER A 204 18.21 18.84 -5.66
N CYS A 205 16.88 18.72 -5.74
CA CYS A 205 15.96 19.81 -6.10
C CYS A 205 15.64 20.77 -4.93
N GLY A 206 16.32 20.63 -3.79
CA GLY A 206 16.21 21.49 -2.63
C GLY A 206 15.03 21.16 -1.70
N SER A 207 14.72 22.11 -0.80
CA SER A 207 13.72 21.89 0.26
C SER A 207 12.27 22.25 -0.12
N ALA A 208 12.05 22.68 -1.37
CA ALA A 208 10.72 22.98 -1.86
C ALA A 208 9.95 21.67 -2.10
N PRO A 209 8.67 21.59 -1.66
CA PRO A 209 7.89 20.38 -1.81
C PRO A 209 7.77 20.00 -3.29
N ILE A 210 7.74 18.69 -3.55
CA ILE A 210 7.58 18.12 -4.88
C ILE A 210 6.30 17.31 -4.86
N CYS A 211 5.47 17.49 -5.89
CA CYS A 211 4.28 16.68 -6.07
C CYS A 211 4.59 15.64 -7.14
N GLY A 212 4.24 14.37 -6.89
CA GLY A 212 4.47 13.31 -7.86
C GLY A 212 3.56 12.11 -7.66
N ALA A 213 3.69 11.13 -8.54
CA ALA A 213 3.02 9.85 -8.44
C ALA A 213 3.88 8.77 -9.09
N VAL A 214 3.89 7.59 -8.50
CA VAL A 214 4.41 6.39 -9.15
C VAL A 214 3.36 5.90 -10.15
N VAL A 215 3.78 5.60 -11.36
CA VAL A 215 2.92 5.08 -12.42
C VAL A 215 2.63 3.60 -12.16
N GLY A 216 1.40 3.32 -11.73
CA GLY A 216 0.89 1.97 -11.50
C GLY A 216 0.26 1.35 -12.74
N ARG A 217 -0.51 0.26 -12.57
CA ARG A 217 -1.15 -0.47 -13.68
C ARG A 217 -2.20 0.29 -14.48
N SER A 218 -2.76 1.35 -13.91
CA SER A 218 -3.64 2.28 -14.62
C SER A 218 -2.88 3.23 -15.55
N GLY A 219 -1.57 3.04 -15.67
CA GLY A 219 -0.66 3.84 -16.48
C GLY A 219 -0.59 5.30 -16.06
N ILE A 220 -0.06 6.09 -16.99
CA ILE A 220 0.12 7.55 -16.84
C ILE A 220 -1.23 8.24 -16.61
N ALA A 221 -2.31 7.77 -17.25
CA ALA A 221 -3.65 8.32 -17.04
C ALA A 221 -4.08 8.27 -15.57
N GLY A 222 -3.89 7.12 -14.92
CA GLY A 222 -4.17 6.97 -13.49
C GLY A 222 -3.25 7.81 -12.60
N ALA A 223 -1.96 7.92 -12.93
CA ALA A 223 -1.02 8.76 -12.19
C ALA A 223 -1.37 10.27 -12.29
N ILE A 224 -1.82 10.73 -13.47
CA ILE A 224 -2.32 12.10 -13.62
C ILE A 224 -3.58 12.31 -12.79
N ALA A 225 -4.46 11.32 -12.75
CA ALA A 225 -5.67 11.36 -11.93
C ALA A 225 -5.38 11.39 -10.43
N THR A 226 -4.23 10.91 -9.94
CA THR A 226 -3.88 11.13 -8.52
C THR A 226 -3.33 12.54 -8.27
N LEU A 227 -2.67 13.13 -9.27
CA LEU A 227 -1.96 14.41 -9.15
C LEU A 227 -2.83 15.66 -9.33
N CYS A 228 -3.70 15.69 -10.34
CA CYS A 228 -4.33 16.94 -10.77
C CYS A 228 -5.71 16.74 -11.41
N ASP A 229 -6.49 17.81 -11.48
CA ASP A 229 -7.85 17.79 -12.00
C ASP A 229 -7.90 17.87 -13.54
N GLY A 230 -6.79 18.23 -14.20
CA GLY A 230 -6.63 18.19 -15.65
C GLY A 230 -5.20 18.46 -16.10
N ALA A 231 -4.88 17.93 -17.27
CA ALA A 231 -3.54 17.98 -17.83
C ALA A 231 -3.57 17.98 -19.35
N TYR A 232 -2.50 18.49 -19.95
CA TYR A 232 -2.14 18.27 -21.34
C TYR A 232 -0.93 17.33 -21.37
N VAL A 233 -0.96 16.31 -22.23
CA VAL A 233 0.11 15.31 -22.39
C VAL A 233 0.41 15.10 -23.86
N ASN A 234 1.69 14.96 -24.20
CA ASN A 234 2.19 14.58 -25.51
C ASN A 234 2.88 13.20 -25.43
N LEU A 235 2.27 12.16 -26.01
CA LEU A 235 2.80 10.79 -25.93
C LEU A 235 4.14 10.63 -26.64
N SER A 236 4.36 11.35 -27.74
CA SER A 236 5.64 11.33 -28.45
C SER A 236 6.81 11.89 -27.65
N ALA A 237 6.55 12.53 -26.50
CA ALA A 237 7.60 13.00 -25.59
C ALA A 237 7.96 11.97 -24.51
N ILE A 238 7.19 10.88 -24.37
CA ILE A 238 7.45 9.85 -23.37
C ILE A 238 8.63 8.98 -23.85
N PRO A 239 9.70 8.82 -23.04
CA PRO A 239 10.82 7.97 -23.41
C PRO A 239 10.39 6.51 -23.62
N GLY A 240 10.91 5.85 -24.65
CA GLY A 240 10.67 4.42 -24.92
C GLY A 240 9.39 4.10 -25.68
N VAL A 241 8.49 5.08 -25.89
CA VAL A 241 7.29 4.89 -26.71
C VAL A 241 7.64 4.96 -28.19
N SER A 242 7.34 3.89 -28.94
CA SER A 242 7.67 3.76 -30.37
C SER A 242 6.48 4.15 -31.26
N GLU A 243 6.75 4.67 -32.46
CA GLU A 243 5.68 4.94 -33.44
C GLU A 243 5.19 3.62 -34.10
N PRO A 244 3.90 3.51 -34.48
CA PRO A 244 2.85 4.51 -34.32
C PRO A 244 2.27 4.52 -32.91
N HIS A 245 2.08 5.72 -32.35
CA HIS A 245 1.48 5.89 -31.03
C HIS A 245 -0.02 5.59 -31.04
N GLU A 246 -0.49 4.84 -30.05
CA GLU A 246 -1.90 4.63 -29.77
C GLU A 246 -2.32 5.24 -28.42
N LEU A 247 -3.58 5.67 -28.30
CA LEU A 247 -4.04 6.40 -27.13
C LEU A 247 -4.02 5.55 -25.84
N ASP A 248 -4.22 4.24 -25.96
CA ASP A 248 -4.19 3.26 -24.87
C ASP A 248 -2.79 3.02 -24.28
N GLU A 249 -1.73 3.53 -24.91
CA GLU A 249 -0.40 3.61 -24.28
C GLU A 249 -0.42 4.41 -22.97
N LEU A 250 -1.37 5.34 -22.80
CA LEU A 250 -1.58 6.01 -21.51
C LEU A 250 -1.96 5.07 -20.36
N CYS A 251 -2.48 3.89 -20.67
CA CYS A 251 -2.92 2.91 -19.69
C CYS A 251 -1.85 1.84 -19.43
N GLY A 252 -1.07 1.46 -20.45
CA GLY A 252 -0.12 0.33 -20.39
C GLY A 252 1.36 0.69 -20.50
N ALA A 253 1.72 1.87 -21.02
CA ALA A 253 3.12 2.30 -21.07
C ALA A 253 3.60 2.75 -19.68
N ALA A 254 4.91 2.73 -19.48
CA ALA A 254 5.56 3.38 -18.34
C ALA A 254 5.21 2.78 -16.96
N TYR A 255 4.84 1.49 -16.88
CA TYR A 255 4.66 0.83 -15.59
C TYR A 255 5.97 0.92 -14.77
N ARG A 256 5.88 1.45 -13.53
CA ARG A 256 6.98 1.79 -12.61
C ARG A 256 7.66 3.14 -12.85
N ASP A 257 7.29 3.90 -13.86
CA ASP A 257 7.81 5.25 -14.05
C ASP A 257 7.38 6.17 -12.90
N VAL A 258 8.04 7.32 -12.80
CA VAL A 258 7.71 8.36 -11.86
C VAL A 258 7.26 9.61 -12.61
N LEU A 259 6.05 10.09 -12.29
CA LEU A 259 5.51 11.33 -12.80
C LEU A 259 5.68 12.43 -11.75
N ILE A 260 6.31 13.54 -12.11
CA ILE A 260 6.58 14.69 -11.25
C ILE A 260 5.86 15.90 -11.81
N ALA A 261 5.13 16.61 -10.94
CA ALA A 261 4.59 17.93 -11.21
C ALA A 261 5.51 18.98 -10.57
N ALA A 262 6.10 19.84 -11.40
CA ALA A 262 7.04 20.86 -10.95
C ALA A 262 6.80 22.20 -11.66
N GLU A 263 7.13 23.30 -10.97
CA GLU A 263 7.12 24.62 -11.59
C GLU A 263 8.10 24.68 -12.78
N PRO A 264 7.78 25.46 -13.84
CA PRO A 264 8.65 25.60 -15.01
C PRO A 264 10.08 26.07 -14.67
N SER A 265 10.24 26.87 -13.61
CA SER A 265 11.54 27.35 -13.11
C SER A 265 12.45 26.21 -12.60
N ARG A 266 11.87 25.07 -12.22
CA ARG A 266 12.57 23.93 -11.60
C ARG A 266 12.77 22.74 -12.54
N SER A 267 12.02 22.68 -13.64
CA SER A 267 12.02 21.51 -14.53
C SER A 267 13.40 21.21 -15.11
N GLY A 268 14.15 22.23 -15.52
CA GLY A 268 15.52 22.08 -16.01
C GLY A 268 16.47 21.47 -14.97
N GLY A 269 16.31 21.83 -13.70
CA GLY A 269 17.11 21.26 -12.60
C GLY A 269 16.79 19.78 -12.37
N ILE A 270 15.51 19.42 -12.40
CA ILE A 270 15.06 18.01 -12.26
C ILE A 270 15.61 17.16 -13.42
N LEU A 271 15.51 17.65 -14.66
CA LEU A 271 16.03 16.96 -15.84
C LEU A 271 17.56 16.79 -15.79
N ALA A 272 18.28 17.82 -15.36
CA ALA A 272 19.74 17.75 -15.19
C ALA A 272 20.15 16.75 -14.10
N ALA A 273 19.44 16.74 -12.97
CA ALA A 273 19.67 15.78 -11.90
C ALA A 273 19.33 14.34 -12.31
N ALA A 274 18.25 14.13 -13.07
CA ALA A 274 17.90 12.83 -13.63
C ALA A 274 18.99 12.32 -14.59
N ALA A 275 19.51 13.19 -15.45
CA ALA A 275 20.63 12.86 -16.33
C ALA A 275 21.90 12.48 -15.56
N ALA A 276 22.19 13.16 -14.44
CA ALA A 276 23.33 12.84 -13.57
C ALA A 276 23.21 11.46 -12.89
N GLU A 277 21.99 10.99 -12.65
CA GLU A 277 21.68 9.65 -12.12
C GLU A 277 21.48 8.59 -13.24
N SER A 278 21.75 8.96 -14.50
CA SER A 278 21.54 8.12 -15.69
C SER A 278 20.10 7.64 -15.85
N LEU A 279 19.13 8.48 -15.49
CA LEU A 279 17.70 8.21 -15.66
C LEU A 279 17.18 8.93 -16.92
N PRO A 280 16.58 8.21 -17.89
CA PRO A 280 15.81 8.85 -18.95
C PRO A 280 14.67 9.68 -18.34
N ALA A 281 14.59 10.94 -18.76
CA ALA A 281 13.57 11.86 -18.28
C ALA A 281 13.13 12.82 -19.38
N ALA A 282 11.84 13.15 -19.40
CA ALA A 282 11.29 14.08 -20.37
C ALA A 282 10.13 14.91 -19.79
N THR A 283 9.99 16.14 -20.27
CA THR A 283 8.78 16.92 -20.03
C THR A 283 7.72 16.48 -21.03
N ILE A 284 6.68 15.82 -20.53
CA ILE A 284 5.62 15.23 -21.37
C ILE A 284 4.40 16.12 -21.50
N GLY A 285 4.31 17.19 -20.70
CA GLY A 285 3.14 18.04 -20.70
C GLY A 285 3.07 19.01 -19.54
N GLY A 286 1.86 19.39 -19.15
CA GLY A 286 1.63 20.32 -18.06
C GLY A 286 0.21 20.29 -17.52
N ILE A 287 0.05 20.80 -16.29
CA ILE A 287 -1.21 20.86 -15.55
C ILE A 287 -2.01 22.07 -16.01
N ASN A 288 -3.27 21.86 -16.33
CA ASN A 288 -4.20 22.91 -16.75
C ASN A 288 -5.31 23.13 -15.71
N TYR A 289 -6.05 24.23 -15.83
CA TYR A 289 -7.22 24.52 -14.98
C TYR A 289 -8.48 23.73 -15.39
N GLY A 290 -8.44 23.06 -16.54
CA GLY A 290 -9.57 22.29 -17.04
C GLY A 290 -9.77 21.01 -16.24
N LYS A 291 -10.97 20.43 -16.30
CA LYS A 291 -11.22 19.07 -15.77
C LYS A 291 -10.95 17.98 -16.81
N LYS A 292 -10.07 18.25 -17.77
CA LYS A 292 -9.86 17.42 -18.95
C LYS A 292 -8.40 16.99 -19.08
N LEU A 293 -8.22 15.74 -19.51
CA LEU A 293 -6.97 15.20 -20.01
C LEU A 293 -6.95 15.37 -21.53
N ILE A 294 -6.10 16.26 -22.00
CA ILE A 294 -5.89 16.53 -23.43
C ILE A 294 -4.64 15.78 -23.86
N VAL A 295 -4.77 14.88 -24.83
CA VAL A 295 -3.70 13.98 -25.25
C VAL A 295 -3.38 14.21 -26.71
N LYS A 296 -2.14 14.59 -26.98
CA LYS A 296 -1.55 14.55 -28.32
C LYS A 296 -0.74 13.28 -28.43
N TYR A 297 -1.10 12.40 -29.35
CA TYR A 297 -0.42 11.11 -29.53
C TYR A 297 0.04 10.91 -30.98
N ASN A 298 -0.63 11.51 -31.96
CA ASN A 298 -0.25 11.42 -33.35
C ASN A 298 -0.35 12.78 -34.06
N ARG A 299 -0.33 12.77 -35.40
CA ARG A 299 -0.45 13.97 -36.23
C ARG A 299 -1.89 14.52 -36.31
N PHE A 300 -2.88 13.81 -35.78
CA PHE A 300 -4.29 14.23 -35.79
C PHE A 300 -4.62 15.14 -34.60
N ALA A 301 -5.89 15.56 -34.52
CA ALA A 301 -6.37 16.43 -33.46
C ALA A 301 -6.22 15.75 -32.08
N PRO A 302 -5.80 16.50 -31.04
CA PRO A 302 -5.71 15.96 -29.69
C PRO A 302 -7.04 15.40 -29.20
N VAL A 303 -7.00 14.28 -28.49
CA VAL A 303 -8.16 13.70 -27.84
C VAL A 303 -8.36 14.39 -26.48
N SER A 304 -9.62 14.62 -26.10
CA SER A 304 -9.97 15.37 -24.90
C SER A 304 -10.94 14.56 -24.05
N LEU A 305 -10.42 13.95 -22.99
CA LEU A 305 -11.17 13.12 -22.05
C LEU A 305 -11.49 13.91 -20.78
N ASP A 306 -12.71 13.80 -20.25
CA ASP A 306 -13.00 14.35 -18.93
C ASP A 306 -12.36 13.47 -17.85
N MET A 307 -11.70 14.10 -16.87
CA MET A 307 -11.02 13.38 -15.79
C MET A 307 -11.99 12.62 -14.88
N SER A 308 -13.29 12.96 -14.88
CA SER A 308 -14.30 12.17 -14.17
C SER A 308 -14.46 10.77 -14.74
N LEU A 309 -14.25 10.54 -16.04
CA LEU A 309 -14.28 9.18 -16.62
C LEU A 309 -13.10 8.32 -16.14
N ILE A 310 -11.96 8.95 -15.93
CA ILE A 310 -10.72 8.29 -15.47
C ILE A 310 -10.80 8.00 -13.97
N ARG A 311 -11.42 8.91 -13.20
CA ARG A 311 -11.58 8.81 -11.73
C ARG A 311 -12.79 7.98 -11.29
N THR A 312 -13.84 7.93 -12.10
CA THR A 312 -15.09 7.24 -11.74
C THR A 312 -15.10 5.90 -12.46
N PRO A 313 -14.80 4.80 -11.77
CA PRO A 313 -14.92 3.49 -12.38
C PRO A 313 -16.36 3.29 -12.88
N ALA A 314 -16.55 2.99 -14.17
CA ALA A 314 -17.85 2.56 -14.69
C ALA A 314 -18.32 1.32 -13.88
N ARG A 315 -19.58 1.29 -13.46
CA ARG A 315 -20.06 0.30 -12.49
C ARG A 315 -20.11 -1.07 -13.14
N CYS A 316 -19.26 -2.01 -12.70
CA CYS A 316 -19.25 -3.38 -13.18
C CYS A 316 -20.39 -4.21 -12.57
N SER A 317 -20.81 -5.27 -13.28
CA SER A 317 -21.52 -6.38 -12.67
C SER A 317 -20.63 -6.99 -11.58
N GLY A 318 -21.18 -7.19 -10.38
CA GLY A 318 -20.42 -7.82 -9.31
C GLY A 318 -20.24 -9.31 -9.47
N GLU A 319 -19.38 -9.88 -8.64
CA GLU A 319 -19.01 -11.30 -8.67
C GLU A 319 -19.19 -11.94 -7.30
N LYS A 320 -19.19 -13.27 -7.28
CA LYS A 320 -19.18 -14.06 -6.05
C LYS A 320 -17.74 -14.24 -5.59
N TYR A 321 -17.47 -13.98 -4.33
CA TYR A 321 -16.14 -14.11 -3.73
C TYR A 321 -16.11 -15.42 -2.93
N ILE A 322 -15.06 -16.23 -3.13
CA ILE A 322 -14.87 -17.50 -2.42
C ILE A 322 -13.62 -17.36 -1.55
N VAL A 323 -13.79 -17.46 -0.24
CA VAL A 323 -12.70 -17.45 0.73
C VAL A 323 -12.68 -18.81 1.42
N ARG A 324 -11.64 -19.60 1.15
CA ARG A 324 -11.45 -20.89 1.81
C ARG A 324 -10.49 -20.73 2.97
N GLU A 325 -10.70 -21.50 4.04
CA GLU A 325 -9.72 -21.59 5.10
C GLU A 325 -8.38 -22.10 4.55
N GLN A 326 -7.31 -21.33 4.76
CA GLN A 326 -5.96 -21.72 4.36
C GLN A 326 -5.08 -21.99 5.59
N LYS A 327 -4.02 -22.78 5.40
CA LYS A 327 -3.12 -23.12 6.48
C LYS A 327 -2.27 -21.90 6.85
N ARG A 328 -2.41 -21.46 8.11
CA ARG A 328 -1.48 -20.48 8.70
C ARG A 328 -0.09 -21.08 8.86
N ALA A 329 0.95 -20.28 8.59
CA ALA A 329 2.33 -20.70 8.73
C ALA A 329 2.65 -21.04 10.19
N ALA A 330 3.40 -22.12 10.40
CA ALA A 330 3.80 -22.56 11.74
C ALA A 330 4.90 -21.66 12.35
N GLU A 331 5.64 -20.94 11.50
CA GLU A 331 6.68 -19.99 11.90
C GLU A 331 6.39 -18.64 11.26
N SER A 332 6.67 -17.56 12.01
CA SER A 332 6.54 -16.19 11.48
C SER A 332 7.69 -15.87 10.53
N ARG A 333 7.35 -15.27 9.39
CA ARG A 333 8.29 -14.71 8.39
C ARG A 333 8.23 -13.18 8.34
N ILE A 334 7.65 -12.55 9.36
CA ILE A 334 7.41 -11.12 9.38
C ILE A 334 8.71 -10.39 9.73
N VAL A 335 9.31 -9.74 8.74
CA VAL A 335 10.49 -8.91 8.94
C VAL A 335 10.06 -7.62 9.63
N THR A 336 10.80 -7.21 10.67
CA THR A 336 10.49 -6.01 11.43
C THR A 336 11.65 -5.05 11.48
N SER A 337 11.35 -3.75 11.52
CA SER A 337 12.32 -2.69 11.73
C SER A 337 11.71 -1.58 12.57
N ARG A 338 12.55 -0.88 13.34
CA ARG A 338 12.11 0.23 14.19
C ARG A 338 13.19 1.30 14.25
N CYS A 339 12.79 2.54 14.04
CA CYS A 339 13.65 3.71 14.05
C CYS A 339 12.92 4.91 14.68
N HIS A 340 13.66 5.91 15.12
CA HIS A 340 13.09 7.09 15.75
C HIS A 340 13.87 8.33 15.33
N ASP A 341 13.15 9.44 15.12
CA ASP A 341 13.72 10.76 14.86
C ASP A 341 13.90 11.54 16.18
N PRO A 342 15.14 11.82 16.64
CA PRO A 342 15.39 12.54 17.88
C PRO A 342 14.85 13.96 17.93
N ALA A 343 14.69 14.63 16.78
CA ALA A 343 14.25 16.02 16.74
C ALA A 343 12.74 16.13 16.99
N SER A 344 11.93 15.25 16.38
CA SER A 344 10.47 15.22 16.55
C SER A 344 9.98 14.30 17.65
N GLY A 345 10.81 13.35 18.11
CA GLY A 345 10.41 12.29 19.04
C GLY A 345 9.57 11.19 18.39
N LEU A 346 9.33 11.25 17.07
CA LEU A 346 8.52 10.27 16.36
C LEU A 346 9.23 8.91 16.30
N LEU A 347 8.51 7.88 16.68
CA LEU A 347 8.89 6.48 16.50
C LEU A 347 8.18 5.94 15.25
N LEU A 348 8.94 5.33 14.35
CA LEU A 348 8.43 4.57 13.21
C LEU A 348 8.79 3.10 13.40
N ALA A 349 7.81 2.22 13.22
CA ALA A 349 8.01 0.80 13.17
C ALA A 349 7.36 0.21 11.93
N THR A 350 7.98 -0.81 11.35
CA THR A 350 7.47 -1.50 10.18
C THR A 350 7.47 -2.99 10.38
N ALA A 351 6.44 -3.64 9.85
CA ALA A 351 6.35 -5.08 9.71
C ALA A 351 6.03 -5.40 8.24
N HIS A 352 6.75 -6.35 7.66
CA HIS A 352 6.55 -6.81 6.29
C HIS A 352 6.44 -8.33 6.26
N SER A 353 5.33 -8.84 5.72
CA SER A 353 5.10 -10.25 5.47
C SER A 353 5.25 -10.56 3.98
N PRO A 354 6.18 -11.44 3.59
CA PRO A 354 6.46 -11.77 2.19
C PRO A 354 5.47 -12.77 1.57
N GLY A 355 4.36 -13.09 2.25
CA GLY A 355 3.35 -14.03 1.75
C GLY A 355 3.53 -15.49 2.14
N GLY A 356 2.84 -16.37 1.41
CA GLY A 356 2.91 -17.83 1.58
C GLY A 356 2.18 -18.37 2.80
N SER A 357 1.16 -17.64 3.27
CA SER A 357 0.27 -18.06 4.35
C SER A 357 -1.16 -17.59 4.06
N ASP A 358 -2.08 -17.93 4.95
CA ASP A 358 -3.47 -17.48 4.86
C ASP A 358 -3.56 -15.94 4.76
N PRO A 359 -4.23 -15.38 3.74
CA PRO A 359 -4.27 -13.93 3.51
C PRO A 359 -4.84 -13.11 4.67
N PHE A 360 -5.82 -13.65 5.39
CA PHE A 360 -6.38 -12.99 6.57
C PHE A 360 -5.34 -12.89 7.67
N PHE A 361 -4.64 -14.00 7.97
CA PHE A 361 -3.58 -13.98 8.99
C PHE A 361 -2.35 -13.18 8.57
N ILE A 362 -1.98 -13.16 7.28
CA ILE A 362 -0.88 -12.32 6.77
C ILE A 362 -1.08 -10.86 7.21
N SER A 363 -2.27 -10.31 6.96
CA SER A 363 -2.56 -8.90 7.26
C SER A 363 -2.78 -8.66 8.76
N LEU A 364 -3.53 -9.53 9.43
CA LEU A 364 -3.77 -9.45 10.87
C LEU A 364 -2.45 -9.44 11.64
N ASP A 365 -1.61 -10.45 11.41
CA ASP A 365 -0.35 -10.65 12.14
C ASP A 365 0.62 -9.51 11.89
N THR A 366 0.70 -9.04 10.63
CA THR A 366 1.58 -7.91 10.27
C THR A 366 1.17 -6.62 10.97
N VAL A 367 -0.13 -6.31 11.05
CA VAL A 367 -0.63 -5.11 11.74
C VAL A 367 -0.35 -5.20 13.24
N LEU A 368 -0.62 -6.34 13.86
CA LEU A 368 -0.37 -6.55 15.28
C LEU A 368 1.12 -6.46 15.61
N THR A 369 1.99 -7.03 14.78
CA THR A 369 3.44 -6.96 14.96
C THR A 369 3.97 -5.53 14.79
N ALA A 370 3.48 -4.76 13.81
CA ALA A 370 3.87 -3.35 13.65
C ALA A 370 3.45 -2.51 14.87
N ALA A 371 2.22 -2.68 15.37
CA ALA A 371 1.75 -1.99 16.56
C ALA A 371 2.54 -2.39 17.82
N ALA A 372 2.84 -3.69 17.98
CA ALA A 372 3.66 -4.18 19.08
C ALA A 372 5.09 -3.63 19.06
N GLN A 373 5.67 -3.37 17.88
CA GLN A 373 6.98 -2.71 17.81
C GLN A 373 6.94 -1.28 18.38
N CYS A 374 5.85 -0.53 18.15
CA CYS A 374 5.65 0.77 18.78
C CYS A 374 5.48 0.65 20.30
N VAL A 375 4.70 -0.33 20.78
CA VAL A 375 4.50 -0.62 22.21
C VAL A 375 5.82 -0.98 22.89
N ALA A 376 6.60 -1.88 22.29
CA ALA A 376 7.94 -2.25 22.75
C ALA A 376 8.90 -1.04 22.74
N GLY A 377 8.67 -0.05 21.87
CA GLY A 377 9.41 1.20 21.84
C GLY A 377 8.96 2.23 22.89
N GLY A 378 7.92 1.93 23.67
CA GLY A 378 7.39 2.80 24.75
C GLY A 378 6.18 3.66 24.36
N ALA A 379 5.56 3.39 23.21
CA ALA A 379 4.29 4.00 22.86
C ALA A 379 3.12 3.36 23.64
N ASP A 380 2.08 4.14 23.87
CA ASP A 380 0.76 3.59 24.17
C ASP A 380 0.09 3.19 22.85
N PHE A 381 -0.40 1.95 22.73
CA PHE A 381 -1.00 1.47 21.49
C PHE A 381 -2.21 2.31 21.05
N THR A 382 -2.87 3.00 22.00
CA THR A 382 -4.01 3.89 21.68
C THR A 382 -3.60 5.16 20.91
N GLY A 383 -2.31 5.52 20.93
CA GLY A 383 -1.74 6.62 20.17
C GLY A 383 -1.06 6.19 18.86
N VAL A 384 -1.06 4.89 18.54
CA VAL A 384 -0.43 4.36 17.32
C VAL A 384 -1.29 4.68 16.10
N ALA A 385 -0.65 5.20 15.06
CA ALA A 385 -1.25 5.45 13.76
C ALA A 385 -0.66 4.53 12.70
N LEU A 386 -1.49 4.06 11.77
CA LEU A 386 -1.08 3.08 10.77
C LEU A 386 -1.12 3.64 9.34
N SER A 387 -0.20 3.16 8.52
CA SER A 387 -0.32 3.13 7.07
C SER A 387 -0.12 1.68 6.62
N LEU A 388 -1.03 1.17 5.82
CA LEU A 388 -1.02 -0.20 5.33
C LEU A 388 -0.78 -0.23 3.82
N CYS A 389 -0.05 -1.25 3.35
CA CYS A 389 0.20 -1.52 1.94
C CYS A 389 0.13 -3.04 1.70
N GLY A 390 -0.96 -3.51 1.08
CA GLY A 390 -1.05 -4.87 0.56
C GLY A 390 -0.41 -4.96 -0.83
N SER A 391 0.19 -6.09 -1.15
CA SER A 391 0.67 -6.48 -2.47
C SER A 391 -0.14 -7.67 -2.96
N ILE A 392 -0.73 -7.55 -4.14
CA ILE A 392 -1.67 -8.53 -4.70
C ILE A 392 -1.20 -8.86 -6.12
N PRO A 393 -1.06 -10.15 -6.51
CA PRO A 393 -0.57 -10.56 -7.83
C PRO A 393 -1.38 -10.05 -9.02
N ALA A 394 -0.77 -10.04 -10.20
CA ALA A 394 -1.39 -9.58 -11.43
C ALA A 394 -2.38 -10.51 -12.08
N GLU A 395 -2.08 -11.79 -12.01
CA GLU A 395 -2.87 -12.86 -12.59
C GLU A 395 -3.88 -13.32 -11.54
N CYS A 396 -4.90 -12.48 -11.36
CA CYS A 396 -5.94 -12.66 -10.36
C CYS A 396 -7.31 -12.48 -11.04
N SER A 397 -7.50 -13.21 -12.14
CA SER A 397 -8.73 -13.19 -12.96
C SER A 397 -9.75 -14.26 -12.53
N GLU A 398 -9.55 -14.91 -11.39
CA GLU A 398 -10.48 -15.91 -10.84
C GLU A 398 -11.19 -15.41 -9.57
N PRO A 399 -12.44 -15.85 -9.30
CA PRO A 399 -13.19 -15.54 -8.08
C PRO A 399 -12.43 -15.79 -6.76
N GLN A 400 -11.48 -16.73 -6.78
CA GLN A 400 -10.62 -17.04 -5.64
C GLN A 400 -9.68 -15.87 -5.30
N ALA A 401 -9.13 -15.19 -6.30
CA ALA A 401 -8.22 -14.08 -6.08
C ALA A 401 -8.92 -12.87 -5.47
N GLY A 402 -10.15 -12.58 -5.91
CA GLY A 402 -11.01 -11.60 -5.24
C GLY A 402 -11.22 -11.96 -3.77
N GLY A 403 -11.50 -13.23 -3.49
CA GLY A 403 -11.63 -13.77 -2.14
C GLY A 403 -10.40 -13.51 -1.26
N ASP A 404 -9.21 -13.86 -1.75
CA ASP A 404 -7.96 -13.70 -1.00
C ASP A 404 -7.64 -12.22 -0.69
N ILE A 405 -7.95 -11.31 -1.62
CA ILE A 405 -7.83 -9.86 -1.40
C ILE A 405 -8.78 -9.41 -0.29
N LEU A 406 -10.04 -9.86 -0.35
CA LEU A 406 -11.04 -9.53 0.67
C LEU A 406 -10.61 -10.08 2.04
N ALA A 407 -10.12 -11.32 2.11
CA ALA A 407 -9.62 -11.94 3.34
C ALA A 407 -8.47 -11.13 3.95
N MET A 408 -7.52 -10.67 3.13
CA MET A 408 -6.43 -9.79 3.56
C MET A 408 -6.93 -8.42 4.06
N ILE A 409 -7.96 -7.85 3.45
CA ILE A 409 -8.55 -6.59 3.94
C ILE A 409 -9.28 -6.82 5.26
N LEU A 410 -9.96 -7.96 5.42
CA LEU A 410 -10.65 -8.34 6.66
C LEU A 410 -9.69 -8.58 7.83
N GLY A 411 -8.52 -9.18 7.60
CA GLY A 411 -7.53 -9.37 8.66
C GLY A 411 -6.96 -8.04 9.16
N ALA A 412 -6.62 -7.12 8.25
CA ALA A 412 -6.23 -5.76 8.59
C ALA A 412 -7.33 -5.01 9.36
N TYR A 413 -8.56 -5.07 8.83
CA TYR A 413 -9.75 -4.50 9.47
C TYR A 413 -9.92 -5.01 10.90
N ARG A 414 -9.77 -6.33 11.11
CA ARG A 414 -9.95 -6.96 12.42
C ARG A 414 -8.95 -6.43 13.45
N ALA A 415 -7.67 -6.31 13.10
CA ALA A 415 -6.68 -5.72 14.00
C ALA A 415 -7.01 -4.23 14.30
N GLN A 416 -7.39 -3.47 13.28
CA GLN A 416 -7.68 -2.04 13.44
C GLN A 416 -8.88 -1.79 14.35
N ILE A 417 -9.97 -2.54 14.19
CA ILE A 417 -11.18 -2.34 15.00
C ILE A 417 -10.98 -2.77 16.46
N GLU A 418 -10.31 -3.90 16.69
CA GLU A 418 -10.09 -4.46 18.05
C GLU A 418 -9.19 -3.59 18.92
N TYR A 419 -8.20 -2.94 18.30
CA TYR A 419 -7.22 -2.10 19.00
C TYR A 419 -7.44 -0.61 18.79
N CYS A 420 -8.51 -0.22 18.10
CA CYS A 420 -8.82 1.17 17.76
C CYS A 420 -7.64 1.88 17.10
N LEU A 421 -6.98 1.23 16.14
CA LEU A 421 -5.77 1.73 15.48
C LEU A 421 -6.18 2.61 14.27
N PRO A 422 -6.15 3.95 14.40
CA PRO A 422 -6.58 4.82 13.31
C PRO A 422 -5.66 4.70 12.10
N ASP A 423 -6.30 4.70 10.93
CA ASP A 423 -5.62 4.79 9.64
C ASP A 423 -5.21 6.24 9.34
N ALA A 424 -3.92 6.45 9.08
CA ALA A 424 -3.31 7.74 8.76
C ALA A 424 -2.92 7.90 7.28
N GLY A 425 -3.24 6.92 6.42
CA GLY A 425 -2.93 7.02 4.99
C GLY A 425 -2.69 5.69 4.29
N SER A 426 -3.45 4.64 4.63
CA SER A 426 -3.31 3.33 4.01
C SER A 426 -3.63 3.36 2.52
N ILE A 427 -2.77 2.73 1.73
CA ILE A 427 -2.91 2.57 0.29
C ILE A 427 -2.77 1.09 -0.02
N TYR A 428 -3.82 0.47 -0.53
CA TYR A 428 -3.77 -0.91 -0.99
C TYR A 428 -3.41 -0.89 -2.48
N SER A 429 -2.13 -1.16 -2.77
CA SER A 429 -1.56 -1.08 -4.11
C SER A 429 -1.46 -2.45 -4.75
N TYR A 430 -1.98 -2.60 -5.96
CA TYR A 430 -1.87 -3.85 -6.73
C TYR A 430 -0.47 -3.91 -7.37
N PHE A 431 0.28 -4.98 -7.14
CA PHE A 431 1.65 -5.14 -7.62
C PHE A 431 1.78 -6.41 -8.47
N GLU A 432 2.88 -6.61 -9.18
CA GLU A 432 3.08 -7.80 -10.03
C GLU A 432 3.67 -9.01 -9.27
N GLN A 433 3.86 -8.90 -7.95
CA GLN A 433 4.48 -9.94 -7.11
C GLN A 433 3.46 -10.77 -6.33
N ASP A 434 3.93 -11.83 -5.68
CA ASP A 434 3.16 -12.67 -4.74
C ASP A 434 2.42 -11.84 -3.67
N PHE A 435 1.39 -12.45 -3.07
CA PHE A 435 0.67 -11.83 -1.96
C PHE A 435 1.64 -11.41 -0.85
N GLY A 436 1.67 -10.12 -0.53
CA GLY A 436 2.51 -9.56 0.52
C GLY A 436 1.75 -8.50 1.31
N PHE A 437 2.18 -8.20 2.52
CA PHE A 437 1.53 -7.17 3.31
C PHE A 437 2.53 -6.41 4.16
N THR A 438 2.39 -5.10 4.16
CA THR A 438 3.26 -4.19 4.91
C THR A 438 2.43 -3.29 5.79
N ALA A 439 2.79 -3.18 7.06
CA ALA A 439 2.25 -2.19 7.97
C ALA A 439 3.37 -1.28 8.47
N ALA A 440 3.19 0.02 8.29
CA ALA A 440 3.99 1.05 8.94
C ALA A 440 3.16 1.67 10.08
N ALA A 441 3.72 1.66 11.28
CA ALA A 441 3.13 2.21 12.49
C ALA A 441 3.98 3.39 12.98
N ALA A 442 3.35 4.53 13.24
CA ALA A 442 4.02 5.66 13.87
C ALA A 442 3.33 6.05 15.17
N ALA A 443 4.13 6.47 16.15
CA ALA A 443 3.64 6.90 17.46
C ALA A 443 4.61 7.88 18.12
N LEU A 444 4.11 8.62 19.10
CA LEU A 444 4.94 9.35 20.06
C LEU A 444 5.07 8.50 21.33
N PRO A 445 6.28 8.05 21.70
CA PRO A 445 6.49 7.31 22.93
C PRO A 445 6.30 8.23 24.16
N ALA A 446 5.82 7.67 25.27
CA ALA A 446 5.57 8.44 26.49
C ALA A 446 6.86 8.80 27.25
N SER A 447 7.97 8.15 26.91
CA SER A 447 9.31 8.34 27.47
C SER A 447 10.36 8.15 26.37
N ARG A 448 11.65 8.20 26.74
CA ARG A 448 12.74 7.94 25.79
C ARG A 448 12.54 6.55 25.14
N PRO A 449 12.67 6.43 23.81
CA PRO A 449 12.49 5.15 23.13
C PRO A 449 13.39 4.06 23.69
N VAL A 450 12.82 2.86 23.85
CA VAL A 450 13.52 1.69 24.37
C VAL A 450 14.49 1.12 23.33
N PRO A 451 15.75 0.82 23.70
CA PRO A 451 16.70 0.15 22.83
C PRO A 451 16.21 -1.21 22.32
N THR A 452 16.65 -1.60 21.12
CA THR A 452 16.37 -2.91 20.54
C THR A 452 17.44 -3.95 20.89
N GLY A 453 18.68 -3.56 21.19
CA GLY A 453 19.75 -4.49 21.58
C GLY A 453 19.84 -4.69 23.10
N PHE A 454 20.31 -5.87 23.53
CA PHE A 454 20.56 -6.13 24.95
C PHE A 454 21.52 -5.10 25.55
N SER A 455 21.13 -4.53 26.69
CA SER A 455 21.82 -3.38 27.28
C SER A 455 22.95 -3.77 28.21
N LYS A 456 22.80 -4.86 28.97
CA LYS A 456 23.84 -5.32 29.90
C LYS A 456 23.75 -6.82 30.20
N PRO A 457 24.87 -7.47 30.60
CA PRO A 457 24.85 -8.84 31.11
C PRO A 457 24.10 -8.98 32.44
N GLY A 458 23.60 -10.17 32.72
CA GLY A 458 22.95 -10.55 33.98
C GLY A 458 21.49 -10.12 34.11
N SER A 459 20.92 -9.47 33.10
CA SER A 459 19.50 -9.12 33.04
C SER A 459 18.65 -10.36 32.76
N TYR A 460 17.41 -10.36 33.24
CA TYR A 460 16.42 -11.37 32.88
C TYR A 460 15.75 -11.01 31.55
N VAL A 461 15.40 -12.04 30.79
CA VAL A 461 14.70 -11.91 29.51
C VAL A 461 13.32 -12.56 29.63
N TYR A 462 12.28 -11.77 29.40
CA TYR A 462 10.88 -12.16 29.52
C TYR A 462 10.20 -12.20 28.16
N LEU A 463 9.43 -13.26 27.92
CA LEU A 463 8.49 -13.39 26.82
C LEU A 463 7.09 -12.96 27.30
N CYS A 464 6.61 -11.85 26.75
CA CYS A 464 5.24 -11.35 26.94
C CYS A 464 4.44 -11.68 25.68
N ALA A 465 3.58 -12.71 25.74
CA ALA A 465 2.75 -13.15 24.61
C ALA A 465 1.28 -13.27 25.04
N PRO A 466 0.31 -13.04 24.14
CA PRO A 466 -1.09 -13.21 24.47
C PRO A 466 -1.48 -14.69 24.50
N ALA A 467 -2.63 -14.98 25.10
CA ALA A 467 -3.32 -16.25 24.87
C ALA A 467 -3.86 -16.31 23.43
N TYR A 468 -4.10 -17.52 22.93
CA TYR A 468 -4.69 -17.76 21.62
C TYR A 468 -5.95 -18.62 21.74
N SER A 469 -6.98 -18.30 20.97
CA SER A 469 -8.20 -19.08 20.86
C SER A 469 -8.00 -20.29 19.93
N PRO A 470 -8.85 -21.34 20.04
CA PRO A 470 -8.95 -22.37 19.00
C PRO A 470 -9.21 -21.71 17.64
N GLY A 471 -8.41 -22.05 16.62
CA GLY A 471 -8.43 -21.38 15.31
C GLY A 471 -7.32 -20.32 15.12
N GLY A 472 -6.51 -20.06 16.15
CA GLY A 472 -5.26 -19.30 16.01
C GLY A 472 -5.40 -17.78 16.11
N LEU A 473 -6.60 -17.24 16.33
CA LEU A 473 -6.75 -15.82 16.67
C LEU A 473 -6.14 -15.53 18.05
N PRO A 474 -5.47 -14.37 18.22
CA PRO A 474 -5.07 -13.94 19.56
C PRO A 474 -6.31 -13.62 20.38
N ASP A 475 -6.27 -13.96 21.67
CA ASP A 475 -7.23 -13.44 22.63
C ASP A 475 -7.01 -11.93 22.75
N PHE A 476 -7.92 -11.17 22.13
CA PHE A 476 -7.72 -9.72 21.96
C PHE A 476 -7.67 -8.99 23.30
N GLU A 477 -8.36 -9.49 24.33
CA GLU A 477 -8.35 -8.92 25.66
C GLU A 477 -7.01 -9.16 26.39
N SER A 478 -6.50 -10.38 26.34
CA SER A 478 -5.19 -10.79 26.85
C SER A 478 -4.09 -9.94 26.22
N LEU A 479 -4.08 -9.83 24.89
CA LEU A 479 -3.13 -9.00 24.16
C LEU A 479 -3.25 -7.52 24.56
N ARG A 480 -4.47 -7.00 24.72
CA ARG A 480 -4.70 -5.61 25.18
C ARG A 480 -4.14 -5.37 26.58
N ARG A 481 -4.35 -6.29 27.52
CA ARG A 481 -3.80 -6.20 28.89
C ARG A 481 -2.27 -6.26 28.85
N MET A 482 -1.72 -7.17 28.06
CA MET A 482 -0.28 -7.32 27.90
C MET A 482 0.39 -6.07 27.32
N TRP A 483 -0.16 -5.46 26.26
CA TRP A 483 0.38 -4.20 25.73
C TRP A 483 0.30 -3.06 26.75
N LYS A 484 -0.80 -2.93 27.50
CA LYS A 484 -0.89 -1.93 28.58
C LYS A 484 0.18 -2.12 29.64
N TYR A 485 0.42 -3.37 30.03
CA TYR A 485 1.46 -3.73 30.99
C TYR A 485 2.86 -3.37 30.48
N VAL A 486 3.19 -3.72 29.23
CA VAL A 486 4.48 -3.38 28.61
C VAL A 486 4.66 -1.86 28.52
N SER A 487 3.68 -1.11 28.01
CA SER A 487 3.77 0.36 27.95
C SER A 487 3.95 0.99 29.35
N ALA A 488 3.28 0.47 30.38
CA ALA A 488 3.38 0.96 31.75
C ALA A 488 4.77 0.69 32.37
N THR A 489 5.31 -0.51 32.18
CA THR A 489 6.64 -0.90 32.70
C THR A 489 7.77 -0.14 32.01
N VAL A 490 7.65 0.09 30.70
CA VAL A 490 8.56 0.97 29.95
C VAL A 490 8.51 2.40 30.49
N ARG A 491 7.31 2.96 30.69
CA ARG A 491 7.13 4.31 31.24
C ARG A 491 7.72 4.45 32.64
N ALA A 492 7.67 3.39 33.44
CA ALA A 492 8.27 3.33 34.78
C ALA A 492 9.80 3.13 34.78
N GLY A 493 10.44 3.00 33.61
CA GLY A 493 11.89 2.82 33.50
C GLY A 493 12.40 1.45 33.94
N LEU A 494 11.52 0.43 33.96
CA LEU A 494 11.86 -0.93 34.41
C LEU A 494 12.43 -1.81 33.29
N VAL A 495 12.28 -1.36 32.04
CA VAL A 495 12.70 -2.10 30.84
C VAL A 495 14.02 -1.55 30.32
N SER A 496 15.00 -2.43 30.12
CA SER A 496 16.32 -2.07 29.57
C SER A 496 16.32 -2.10 28.05
N SER A 497 15.73 -3.12 27.44
CA SER A 497 15.55 -3.25 25.99
C SER A 497 14.29 -4.06 25.68
N ALA A 498 13.67 -3.84 24.52
CA ALA A 498 12.48 -4.59 24.10
C ALA A 498 12.28 -4.61 22.58
N VAL A 499 11.82 -5.75 22.07
CA VAL A 499 11.59 -6.00 20.64
C VAL A 499 10.32 -6.83 20.47
N ALA A 500 9.45 -6.48 19.50
CA ALA A 500 8.29 -7.30 19.18
C ALA A 500 8.67 -8.56 18.39
N LEU A 501 7.87 -9.61 18.49
CA LEU A 501 8.11 -10.87 17.80
C LEU A 501 7.83 -10.74 16.30
N GLY A 502 8.88 -10.92 15.50
CA GLY A 502 8.85 -10.95 14.05
C GLY A 502 9.25 -12.32 13.52
N GLU A 503 10.16 -12.33 12.56
CA GLU A 503 10.70 -13.53 11.92
C GLU A 503 11.34 -14.48 12.96
N GLY A 504 10.95 -15.75 12.92
CA GLY A 504 11.48 -16.79 13.82
C GLY A 504 11.03 -16.67 15.30
N GLY A 505 10.01 -15.85 15.60
CA GLY A 505 9.42 -15.76 16.93
C GLY A 505 10.39 -15.22 18.00
N ALA A 506 10.32 -15.76 19.22
CA ALA A 506 11.18 -15.35 20.34
C ALA A 506 12.66 -15.72 20.11
N ALA A 507 12.94 -16.84 19.43
CA ALA A 507 14.29 -17.23 19.04
C ALA A 507 14.90 -16.22 18.06
N GLY A 508 14.13 -15.78 17.07
CA GLY A 508 14.55 -14.74 16.13
C GLY A 508 14.76 -13.40 16.82
N ALA A 509 13.83 -12.98 17.69
CA ALA A 509 13.93 -11.74 18.44
C ALA A 509 15.18 -11.71 19.35
N THR A 510 15.40 -12.75 20.18
CA THR A 510 16.59 -12.82 21.05
C THR A 510 17.91 -12.84 20.27
N ARG A 511 17.92 -13.44 19.08
CA ARG A 511 19.05 -13.36 18.14
C ARG A 511 19.25 -11.93 17.64
N ALA A 512 18.19 -11.25 17.20
CA ALA A 512 18.25 -9.87 16.70
C ALA A 512 18.68 -8.86 17.79
N MET A 513 18.34 -9.13 19.05
CA MET A 513 18.76 -8.32 20.20
C MET A 513 20.25 -8.53 20.58
N SER A 514 20.86 -9.62 20.12
CA SER A 514 22.22 -10.01 20.51
C SER A 514 23.31 -9.23 19.77
N GLY A 515 24.40 -8.93 20.46
CA GLY A 515 25.60 -8.28 19.93
C GLY A 515 26.83 -8.64 20.77
N SER A 516 27.45 -7.65 21.42
CA SER A 516 28.47 -7.92 22.46
C SER A 516 27.89 -8.56 23.72
N ILE A 517 26.57 -8.51 23.88
CA ILE A 517 25.78 -9.18 24.91
C ILE A 517 24.83 -10.13 24.18
N VAL A 518 24.76 -11.37 24.65
CA VAL A 518 23.99 -12.45 24.03
C VAL A 518 22.97 -13.03 24.99
N PHE A 519 21.95 -13.67 24.43
CA PHE A 519 20.95 -14.42 25.18
C PHE A 519 21.48 -15.79 25.63
N GLU A 520 21.16 -16.17 26.87
CA GLU A 520 21.37 -17.48 27.46
C GLU A 520 20.01 -18.05 27.89
N PRO A 521 19.50 -19.11 27.23
CA PRO A 521 18.21 -19.70 27.55
C PRO A 521 18.25 -20.38 28.93
N ALA A 522 17.11 -20.40 29.62
CA ALA A 522 16.94 -21.19 30.84
C ALA A 522 16.99 -22.71 30.53
N GLU A 523 17.40 -23.54 31.50
CA GLU A 523 17.59 -24.99 31.31
C GLU A 523 16.37 -25.72 30.70
N ASN A 524 15.15 -25.29 31.04
CA ASN A 524 13.89 -25.89 30.59
C ASN A 524 13.14 -25.01 29.57
N THR A 525 13.86 -24.27 28.73
CA THR A 525 13.23 -23.43 27.71
C THR A 525 12.56 -24.31 26.63
N ASP A 526 11.25 -24.12 26.45
CA ASP A 526 10.49 -24.77 25.38
C ASP A 526 10.87 -24.18 24.01
N MET A 527 11.52 -25.00 23.17
CA MET A 527 11.98 -24.57 21.85
C MET A 527 10.86 -24.40 20.82
N ASP A 528 9.74 -25.09 21.00
CA ASP A 528 8.57 -24.93 20.12
C ASP A 528 7.86 -23.62 20.44
N LEU A 529 7.72 -23.30 21.73
CA LEU A 529 7.27 -21.97 22.18
C LEU A 529 8.17 -20.86 21.63
N MET A 530 9.49 -21.06 21.62
CA MET A 530 10.44 -20.04 21.14
C MET A 530 10.31 -19.73 19.64
N LYS A 531 9.79 -20.67 18.83
CA LYS A 531 9.58 -20.51 17.38
C LYS A 531 8.17 -20.09 17.01
N ALA A 532 7.22 -20.21 17.93
CA ALA A 532 5.82 -19.88 17.67
C ALA A 532 5.68 -18.40 17.21
N PRO A 533 4.81 -18.12 16.22
CA PRO A 533 4.75 -16.82 15.56
C PRO A 533 4.29 -15.69 16.49
N MET A 534 3.41 -16.01 17.46
CA MET A 534 2.93 -15.13 18.53
C MET A 534 2.81 -13.62 18.16
N PRO A 535 2.06 -13.25 17.09
CA PRO A 535 1.95 -11.87 16.65
C PRO A 535 1.40 -10.96 17.75
N GLY A 536 1.99 -9.78 17.87
CA GLY A 536 1.72 -8.86 18.97
C GLY A 536 2.55 -9.13 20.23
N GLY A 537 3.24 -10.28 20.33
CA GLY A 537 4.13 -10.59 21.45
C GLY A 537 5.41 -9.74 21.47
N ILE A 538 6.04 -9.64 22.65
CA ILE A 538 7.21 -8.78 22.90
C ILE A 538 8.22 -9.51 23.79
N ILE A 539 9.51 -9.43 23.44
CA ILE A 539 10.64 -9.75 24.33
C ILE A 539 11.04 -8.51 25.10
N VAL A 540 11.23 -8.67 26.42
CA VAL A 540 11.60 -7.59 27.35
C VAL A 540 12.82 -8.01 28.17
N GLU A 541 13.86 -7.18 28.17
CA GLU A 541 15.00 -7.27 29.08
C GLU A 541 14.76 -6.41 30.33
N SER A 542 14.88 -6.99 31.51
CA SER A 542 14.72 -6.29 32.79
C SER A 542 15.63 -6.86 33.88
N ASN A 543 15.99 -6.01 34.85
CA ASN A 543 16.70 -6.44 36.05
C ASN A 543 15.78 -6.89 37.18
N LEU A 544 14.49 -6.67 37.01
CA LEU A 544 13.46 -6.94 37.99
C LEU A 544 12.51 -7.99 37.46
N PRO A 545 11.89 -8.79 38.35
CA PRO A 545 10.77 -9.65 37.99
C PRO A 545 9.67 -8.86 37.30
N LEU A 546 9.28 -9.30 36.10
CA LEU A 546 8.15 -8.77 35.34
C LEU A 546 7.11 -9.89 35.09
N GLU A 547 5.86 -9.51 34.83
CA GLU A 547 4.86 -10.41 34.27
C GLU A 547 5.29 -10.89 32.87
N GLY A 548 5.22 -12.20 32.65
CA GLY A 548 5.68 -12.87 31.44
C GLY A 548 6.43 -14.17 31.77
N VAL A 549 6.77 -14.95 30.74
CA VAL A 549 7.57 -16.16 30.92
C VAL A 549 9.04 -15.77 30.91
N CYS A 550 9.76 -15.98 32.01
CA CYS A 550 11.20 -15.78 32.05
C CYS A 550 11.89 -16.89 31.24
N ILE A 551 12.40 -16.55 30.06
CA ILE A 551 12.98 -17.50 29.11
C ILE A 551 14.50 -17.63 29.23
N GLY A 552 15.14 -16.75 30.00
CA GLY A 552 16.59 -16.81 30.20
C GLY A 552 17.19 -15.52 30.72
N LYS A 553 18.49 -15.35 30.50
CA LYS A 553 19.26 -14.19 30.93
C LYS A 553 20.20 -13.68 29.84
N THR A 554 20.76 -12.50 30.03
CA THR A 554 21.81 -11.95 29.17
C THR A 554 23.20 -12.28 29.72
N ARG A 555 24.18 -12.50 28.83
CA ARG A 555 25.60 -12.71 29.20
C ARG A 555 26.55 -12.05 28.18
N PRO A 556 27.84 -11.83 28.51
CA PRO A 556 28.80 -11.31 27.54
C PRO A 556 29.07 -12.31 26.41
N ALA A 557 29.31 -11.82 25.20
CA ALA A 557 29.80 -12.64 24.09
C ALA A 557 31.23 -13.14 24.40
N GLY A 558 31.46 -14.45 24.34
CA GLY A 558 32.80 -15.05 24.51
C GLY A 558 33.14 -15.61 25.90
N GLY A 559 32.18 -15.74 26.82
CA GLY A 559 32.41 -16.43 28.08
C GLY A 559 32.60 -17.94 27.88
N TYR A 560 33.84 -18.42 28.02
CA TYR A 560 34.11 -19.82 28.38
C TYR A 560 33.55 -20.06 29.79
N ILE A 561 32.72 -21.11 29.93
CA ILE A 561 32.40 -21.68 31.24
C ILE A 561 33.65 -22.43 31.67
N SER A 562 34.43 -21.87 32.61
CA SER A 562 35.37 -22.67 33.39
C SER A 562 34.54 -23.50 34.37
N ILE A 563 34.63 -24.83 34.20
CA ILE A 563 34.03 -25.88 35.02
C ILE A 563 34.54 -25.78 36.46
#